data_AF-A0A3C0WHM6-F1
#
_entry.id   AF-A0A3C0WHM6-F1
#
_cell.length_a   1.000
_cell.length_b   1.000
_cell.length_c   1.000
_cell.angle_alpha   90.00
_cell.angle_beta   90.00
_cell.angle_gamma   90.00
#
_symmetry.space_group_name_H-M   'P 1'
#
loop_
_entity.id
_entity.type
_entity.pdbx_description
1 polymer ?
#
loop_
_entity_poly.entity_id
_entity_poly.type
_entity_poly.pdbx_seq_one_letter_code
_entity_poly.pdbx_strand_id
1 'polypeptide(L)' 'MWSVIVLFLVGVVLSAFFSGAETGFYRVTRLRLMLDSRQGDNVSRSLLWMTNNPTAFVATTLIGNNIANYLTSLAIVLGV' A
#
# COMPACT_ATOMS: atom_id res chain seq x y z
N MET A 1 -8.27 -22.91 13.03
CA MET A 1 -9.23 -22.68 11.94
C MET A 1 -9.65 -21.21 11.84
N TRP A 2 -10.23 -20.59 12.88
CA TRP A 2 -10.55 -19.15 12.88
C TRP A 2 -9.35 -18.23 12.64
N SER A 3 -8.19 -18.56 13.24
CA SER A 3 -6.93 -17.84 13.03
C SER A 3 -6.50 -17.80 11.55
N VAL A 4 -6.75 -18.88 10.82
CA VAL A 4 -6.40 -18.99 9.39
C VAL A 4 -7.28 -18.09 8.54
N ILE A 5 -8.57 -18.01 8.85
CA ILE A 5 -9.53 -17.13 8.17
C ILE A 5 -9.14 -15.66 8.40
N VAL A 6 -8.79 -15.31 9.63
CA VAL A 6 -8.31 -13.95 9.95
C VAL A 6 -7.03 -13.62 9.19
N LEU A 7 -6.06 -14.52 9.16
CA LEU A 7 -4.81 -14.34 8.40
C LEU A 7 -5.06 -14.18 6.91
N PHE A 8 -5.96 -14.99 6.33
CA PHE A 8 -6.34 -14.90 4.93
C PHE A 8 -6.99 -13.55 4.60
N LEU A 9 -7.96 -13.12 5.42
CA LEU A 9 -8.62 -11.83 5.24
C LEU A 9 -7.64 -10.66 5.35
N VAL A 10 -6.72 -10.71 6.32
CA VAL A 10 -5.67 -9.69 6.48
C VAL A 10 -4.76 -9.66 5.24
N GLY A 11 -4.34 -10.81 4.72
CA GLY A 11 -3.54 -10.90 3.51
C GLY A 11 -4.24 -10.29 2.28
N VAL A 12 -5.52 -10.62 2.05
CA VAL A 12 -6.30 -10.07 0.94
C VAL A 12 -6.49 -8.55 1.08
N VAL A 13 -6.83 -8.06 2.27
CA VAL A 13 -7.01 -6.63 2.52
C VAL A 13 -5.70 -5.86 2.33
N LEU A 14 -4.57 -6.40 2.80
CA LEU A 14 -3.25 -5.81 2.57
C LEU A 14 -2.90 -5.74 1.08
N SER A 15 -3.16 -6.80 0.31
CA SER A 15 -2.88 -6.82 -1.13
C SER A 15 -3.72 -5.77 -1.86
N ALA A 16 -5.02 -5.70 -1.55
CA ALA A 16 -5.93 -4.68 -2.08
C ALA A 16 -5.49 -3.25 -1.69
N PHE A 17 -5.00 -3.06 -0.46
CA PHE A 17 -4.50 -1.77 0.01
C PHE A 17 -3.25 -1.32 -0.77
N PHE A 18 -2.23 -2.19 -0.88
CA PHE A 18 -0.99 -1.83 -1.60
C PHE A 18 -1.24 -1.61 -3.09
N SER A 19 -2.02 -2.48 -3.75
CA SER A 19 -2.39 -2.29 -5.16
C SER A 19 -3.24 -1.02 -5.39
N GLY A 20 -4.18 -0.74 -4.47
CA GLY A 20 -4.98 0.48 -4.49
C GLY A 20 -4.14 1.75 -4.27
N ALA A 21 -3.17 1.71 -3.36
CA ALA A 21 -2.23 2.80 -3.12
C ALA A 21 -1.39 3.10 -4.36
N GLU A 22 -0.91 2.07 -5.07
CA GLU A 22 -0.21 2.23 -6.34
C GLU A 22 -1.04 3.01 -7.37
N THR A 23 -2.27 2.54 -7.59
CA THR A 23 -3.20 3.11 -8.57
C THR A 23 -3.59 4.55 -8.20
N GLY A 24 -3.83 4.81 -6.91
CA GLY A 24 -4.15 6.12 -6.39
C GLY A 24 -3.00 7.11 -6.55
N PHE A 25 -1.77 6.66 -6.28
CA PHE A 25 -0.57 7.48 -6.44
C PHE A 25 -0.35 7.92 -7.90
N TYR A 26 -0.61 7.04 -8.87
CA TYR A 26 -0.56 7.39 -10.30
C TYR A 26 -1.62 8.41 -10.73
N ARG A 27 -2.75 8.50 -10.01
CA ARG A 27 -3.83 9.47 -10.31
C ARG A 27 -3.58 10.86 -9.72
N VAL A 28 -2.78 10.96 -8.67
CA VAL A 28 -2.58 12.23 -7.94
C VAL A 28 -1.62 13.16 -8.68
N THR A 29 -2.02 14.43 -8.80
CA THR A 29 -1.19 15.46 -9.44
C THR A 29 -0.20 16.06 -8.45
N ARG A 30 1.10 16.03 -8.78
CA ARG A 30 2.18 16.65 -7.97
C ARG A 30 1.89 18.10 -7.58
N LEU A 31 1.35 18.90 -8.51
CA LEU A 31 1.07 20.32 -8.29
C LEU A 31 0.03 20.53 -7.18
N ARG A 32 -0.99 19.67 -7.11
CA ARG A 32 -1.99 19.69 -6.04
C ARG A 32 -1.36 19.34 -4.68
N LEU A 33 -0.56 18.27 -4.62
CA LEU A 33 0.18 17.89 -3.41
C LEU A 33 1.11 19.00 -2.92
N MET A 34 1.74 19.75 -3.83
CA MET A 34 2.60 20.89 -3.47
C MET A 34 1.79 22.01 -2.81
N LEU A 35 0.61 22.31 -3.32
CA LEU A 35 -0.27 23.34 -2.75
C LEU A 35 -0.84 22.91 -1.39
N ASP A 36 -1.27 21.66 -1.26
CA ASP A 36 -1.84 21.13 -0.01
C ASP A 36 -0.76 20.97 1.08
N SER A 37 0.44 20.52 0.72
CA SER A 37 1.57 20.44 1.66
C SER A 37 2.03 21.82 2.17
N ARG A 38 1.89 22.88 1.37
CA ARG A 38 2.16 24.27 1.77
C ARG A 38 1.11 24.81 2.74
N GLN A 39 -0.12 24.31 2.68
CA GLN A 39 -1.21 24.64 3.59
C GLN A 39 -1.13 23.89 4.94
N GLY A 40 -0.13 23.02 5.13
CA GLY A 40 0.12 22.32 6.39
C GLY A 40 -0.43 20.90 6.45
N ASP A 41 -0.92 20.34 5.33
CA ASP A 41 -1.38 18.96 5.31
C ASP A 41 -0.21 17.97 5.35
N ASN A 42 -0.08 17.27 6.48
CA ASN A 42 1.00 16.32 6.74
C ASN A 42 0.94 15.11 5.80
N VAL A 43 -0.27 14.70 5.39
CA VAL A 43 -0.47 13.59 4.45
C VAL A 43 0.07 13.97 3.07
N SER A 44 -0.29 15.15 2.58
CA SER A 44 0.20 15.70 1.31
C SER A 44 1.70 15.92 1.31
N ARG A 45 2.29 16.28 2.46
CA ARG A 45 3.76 16.39 2.60
C ARG A 45 4.45 15.04 2.44
N SER A 46 3.93 13.98 3.06
CA SER A 46 4.44 12.62 2.89
C SER A 46 4.24 12.09 1.46
N LEU A 47 3.05 12.28 0.87
CA LEU A 47 2.80 11.90 -0.52
C LEU A 47 3.71 12.67 -1.48
N LEU A 48 3.95 13.97 -1.25
CA LEU A 48 4.86 14.77 -2.07
C LEU A 48 6.30 14.24 -1.99
N TRP A 49 6.76 13.82 -0.81
CA TRP A 49 8.07 13.19 -0.65
C TRP A 49 8.16 11.87 -1.43
N MET A 50 7.12 11.04 -1.37
CA MET A 50 7.00 9.81 -2.17
C MET A 50 6.97 10.11 -3.68
N THR A 51 6.25 11.15 -4.12
CA THR A 51 6.22 11.61 -5.53
C THR A 51 7.58 12.08 -6.03
N ASN A 52 8.41 12.67 -5.17
CA ASN A 52 9.79 13.02 -5.53
C ASN A 52 10.75 11.81 -5.49
N ASN A 53 10.37 10.69 -4.85
CA ASN A 53 11.14 9.46 -4.76
C ASN A 53 10.33 8.25 -5.26
N PRO A 54 9.95 8.22 -6.55
CA PRO A 54 9.06 7.19 -7.09
C PRO A 54 9.62 5.78 -6.91
N THR A 55 10.95 5.61 -6.94
CA THR A 55 11.61 4.32 -6.74
C THR A 55 11.33 3.74 -5.35
N ALA A 56 11.35 4.57 -4.30
CA ALA A 56 11.06 4.15 -2.94
C ALA A 56 9.58 3.78 -2.76
N PHE A 57 8.68 4.55 -3.39
CA PHE A 57 7.25 4.25 -3.40
C PHE A 57 6.96 2.91 -4.09
N VAL A 58 7.44 2.74 -5.32
CA VAL A 58 7.24 1.50 -6.09
C VAL A 58 7.83 0.30 -5.35
N ALA A 59 9.04 0.43 -4.79
CA ALA A 59 9.65 -0.64 -4.00
C ALA A 59 8.78 -1.01 -2.79
N THR A 60 8.26 -0.02 -2.06
CA THR A 60 7.40 -0.26 -0.88
C THR A 60 6.11 -0.96 -1.27
N THR A 61 5.47 -0.52 -2.35
CA THR A 61 4.21 -1.09 -2.83
C THR A 61 4.41 -2.51 -3.36
N LEU A 62 5.48 -2.76 -4.11
CA LEU A 62 5.81 -4.07 -4.63
C LEU A 62 6.14 -5.06 -3.50
N ILE A 63 6.95 -4.64 -2.52
CA ILE A 63 7.28 -5.47 -1.34
C ILE A 63 6.02 -5.73 -0.51
N GLY A 64 5.22 -4.69 -0.24
CA GLY A 64 3.99 -4.80 0.54
C GLY A 64 2.97 -5.75 -0.09
N ASN A 65 2.77 -5.67 -1.40
CA ASN A 65 1.90 -6.59 -2.12
C ASN A 65 2.43 -8.04 -2.08
N ASN A 66 3.74 -8.23 -2.22
CA ASN A 66 4.36 -9.55 -2.09
C ASN A 66 4.18 -10.15 -0.69
N ILE A 67 4.39 -9.35 0.36
CA ILE A 67 4.15 -9.78 1.75
C ILE A 67 2.68 -10.20 1.93
N ALA A 68 1.75 -9.41 1.41
CA ALA A 68 0.31 -9.70 1.47
C ALA A 68 -0.03 -11.03 0.78
N ASN A 69 0.54 -11.28 -0.40
CA ASN A 69 0.37 -12.54 -1.11
C ASN A 69 0.99 -13.72 -0.35
N TYR A 70 2.18 -13.57 0.25
CA TYR A 70 2.79 -14.63 1.05
C TYR A 70 1.99 -14.95 2.31
N LEU A 71 1.43 -13.95 2.99
CA LEU A 71 0.52 -14.16 4.11
C LEU A 71 -0.75 -14.91 3.70
N THR A 72 -1.33 -14.53 2.55
CA THR A 72 -2.52 -15.19 2.00
C THR A 72 -2.21 -16.64 1.63
N SER A 73 -1.09 -16.90 0.96
CA SER A 73 -0.64 -18.24 0.59
C SER A 73 -0.34 -19.09 1.83
N LEU A 74 0.33 -18.52 2.83
CA LEU A 74 0.59 -19.20 4.11
C LEU A 74 -0.72 -19.58 4.82
N ALA A 75 -1.71 -18.71 4.82
CA ALA A 75 -3.02 -19.01 5.39
C ALA A 75 -3.67 -20.21 4.68
N ILE A 76 -3.60 -20.28 3.34
CA ILE A 76 -4.13 -21.43 2.59
C ILE A 76 -3.40 -22.72 2.99
N VAL A 77 -2.07 -22.70 3.06
CA VAL A 77 -1.26 -23.88 3.45
C VAL A 77 -1.56 -24.35 4.87
N LEU A 78 -1.78 -23.43 5.81
CA LEU A 78 -2.12 -23.76 7.20
C LEU A 78 -3.59 -24.18 7.40
N GLY A 79 -4.44 -23.92 6.41
CA GLY A 79 -5.86 -24.26 6.42
C GLY A 79 -6.20 -25.61 5.79
N VAL A 80 -5.24 -26.20 5.05
CA VAL A 80 -5.32 -27.53 4.44
C VAL A 80 -4.95 -28.63 5.41
#